data_AF-A0A453A6G2-F1
#
_entry.id   AF-A0A453A6G2-F1
#
_cell.length_a   1.000
_cell.length_b   1.000
_cell.length_c   1.000
_cell.angle_alpha   90.00
_cell.angle_beta   90.00
_cell.angle_gamma   90.00
#
_symmetry.space_group_name_H-M   'P 1'
#
loop_
_entity.id
_entity.type
_entity.pdbx_description
1 polymer ?
#
loop_
_entity_poly.entity_id
_entity_poly.type
_entity_poly.pdbx_seq_one_letter_code
_entity_poly.pdbx_strand_id
1 'polypeptide(L)'
;MLLILVVLDGSNNGKPHWVQTTVNLDDHIILPRLDPAVSASDPDKAVEDYVSSLSTLPMDRSRPLWEFHFLDFATSEATSTTVLRLHHSIGDGMSIMTLLMASSRSTADRARLPAMPPLPRRTGAIYQQRTRPPLSSIGDYLAWIWSYFVLVWHTLVDIALLNATLLFLRDPRTMFTRVPDKVKSPRRKRLVHRSLNLDDVKLMKTAMNCTINDVLVGVTSAALSKYYFRKSGDAKTKRIHLRSILPVNIRPLSSRQTYVTKVETGNQVSILICPFHIALHDDLLEYVHKAC
;
A
#
# COMPACT_ATOMS: atom_id res chain seq x y z
N MET A 1 18.88 4.16 -16.47
CA MET A 1 18.29 4.15 -17.82
C MET A 1 16.99 3.36 -17.77
N LEU A 2 15.87 4.02 -17.49
CA LEU A 2 14.53 3.42 -17.56
C LEU A 2 13.72 4.26 -18.54
N LEU A 3 13.85 3.90 -19.82
CA LEU A 3 13.26 4.55 -20.97
C LEU A 3 12.17 3.61 -21.50
N ILE A 4 10.94 3.71 -21.00
CA ILE A 4 9.88 2.77 -21.42
C ILE A 4 8.55 3.49 -21.62
N LEU A 5 8.01 3.40 -22.83
CA LEU A 5 6.70 3.89 -23.25
C LEU A 5 5.78 2.69 -23.51
N VAL A 6 4.51 2.73 -23.08
CA VAL A 6 3.50 1.77 -23.57
C VAL A 6 2.98 2.31 -24.89
N VAL A 7 3.31 1.67 -26.01
CA VAL A 7 2.72 2.00 -27.31
C VAL A 7 1.54 1.05 -27.56
N LEU A 8 0.39 1.64 -27.88
CA LEU A 8 -0.70 0.93 -28.56
C LEU A 8 -0.44 1.07 -30.05
N ASP A 9 0.38 0.19 -30.63
CA ASP A 9 0.62 0.25 -32.06
C ASP A 9 -0.57 -0.36 -32.82
N GLY A 10 -1.11 0.39 -33.78
CA GLY A 10 -2.13 -0.09 -34.71
C GLY A 10 -1.61 -1.18 -35.64
N SER A 11 -0.29 -1.35 -35.75
CA SER A 11 0.33 -2.33 -36.65
C SER A 11 0.30 -3.78 -36.13
N ASN A 12 0.14 -3.98 -34.81
CA ASN A 12 0.34 -5.29 -34.17
C ASN A 12 -0.89 -5.71 -33.35
N ASN A 13 -1.98 -6.07 -34.05
CA ASN A 13 -3.24 -6.57 -33.48
C ASN A 13 -3.88 -5.69 -32.37
N GLY A 14 -3.51 -4.41 -32.27
CA GLY A 14 -4.02 -3.49 -31.24
C GLY A 14 -3.63 -3.84 -29.80
N LYS A 15 -2.62 -4.71 -29.59
CA LYS A 15 -2.18 -5.10 -28.25
C LYS A 15 -1.12 -4.12 -27.71
N PRO A 16 -1.27 -3.61 -26.47
CA PRO A 16 -0.27 -2.73 -25.87
C PRO A 16 1.04 -3.48 -25.63
N HIS A 17 2.15 -2.85 -25.98
CA HIS A 17 3.49 -3.35 -25.67
C HIS A 17 4.43 -2.21 -25.29
N TRP A 18 5.52 -2.56 -24.61
CA TRP A 18 6.52 -1.61 -24.17
C TRP A 18 7.58 -1.40 -25.25
N VAL A 19 7.91 -0.14 -25.54
CA VAL A 19 8.95 0.24 -26.51
C VAL A 19 9.93 1.17 -25.83
N GLN A 20 11.22 0.99 -26.13
CA GLN A 20 12.26 1.91 -25.70
C GLN A 20 12.14 3.22 -26.49
N THR A 21 12.04 4.34 -25.78
CA THR A 21 11.87 5.67 -26.40
C THR A 21 12.88 6.67 -25.86
N THR A 22 13.15 7.72 -26.61
CA THR A 22 13.87 8.90 -26.12
C THR A 22 12.95 9.71 -25.22
N VAL A 23 13.37 9.95 -23.98
CA VAL A 23 12.62 10.76 -23.00
C VAL A 23 13.00 12.22 -23.17
N ASN A 24 12.00 13.08 -23.37
CA ASN A 24 12.14 14.52 -23.19
C ASN A 24 11.84 14.88 -21.74
N LEU A 25 12.84 15.32 -20.98
CA LEU A 25 12.70 15.57 -19.54
C LEU A 25 11.73 16.72 -19.22
N ASP A 26 11.64 17.72 -20.10
CA ASP A 26 10.80 18.90 -19.91
C ASP A 26 9.30 18.55 -19.89
N ASP A 27 8.92 17.45 -20.56
CA ASP A 27 7.54 16.96 -20.57
C ASP A 27 7.15 16.23 -19.27
N HIS A 28 8.14 15.83 -18.48
CA HIS A 28 7.94 15.05 -17.26
C HIS A 28 8.26 15.81 -15.98
N ILE A 29 9.06 16.88 -16.03
CA ILE A 29 9.35 17.74 -14.89
C ILE A 29 8.38 18.92 -14.90
N ILE A 30 7.44 18.92 -13.97
CA ILE A 30 6.34 19.88 -13.91
C ILE A 30 6.54 20.79 -12.71
N LEU A 31 6.65 22.10 -12.95
CA LEU A 31 6.65 23.12 -11.92
C LEU A 31 5.27 23.79 -11.92
N PRO A 32 4.29 23.29 -11.13
CA PRO A 32 2.96 23.88 -11.10
C PRO A 32 3.00 25.27 -10.49
N ARG A 33 2.30 26.19 -11.14
CA ARG A 33 2.04 27.53 -10.60
C ARG A 33 0.79 27.47 -9.73
N LEU A 34 0.99 27.39 -8.41
CA LEU A 34 -0.08 27.52 -7.43
C LEU A 34 -0.28 28.99 -7.08
N ASP A 35 -1.50 29.36 -6.70
CA ASP A 35 -1.80 30.71 -6.22
C ASP A 35 -0.97 31.00 -4.95
N PRO A 36 -0.07 32.00 -4.98
CA PRO A 36 0.77 32.33 -3.84
C PRO A 36 -0.03 32.64 -2.58
N ALA A 37 -1.23 33.21 -2.70
CA ALA A 37 -2.09 33.52 -1.57
C ALA A 37 -2.60 32.25 -0.87
N VAL A 38 -2.92 31.20 -1.65
CA VAL A 38 -3.38 29.91 -1.14
C VAL A 38 -2.24 29.16 -0.47
N SER A 39 -1.07 29.10 -1.13
CA SER A 39 0.11 28.43 -0.58
C SER A 39 0.64 29.12 0.68
N ALA A 40 0.52 30.44 0.80
CA ALA A 40 0.95 31.18 1.99
C ALA A 40 -0.01 31.01 3.18
N SER A 41 -1.32 30.84 2.93
CA SER A 41 -2.31 30.70 4.02
C SER A 41 -2.30 29.31 4.66
N ASP A 42 -2.16 28.25 3.87
CA ASP A 42 -2.15 26.87 4.34
C ASP A 42 -1.33 25.99 3.36
N PRO A 43 0.01 25.97 3.50
CA PRO A 43 0.89 25.31 2.55
C PRO A 43 0.66 23.80 2.51
N ASP A 44 0.43 23.15 3.65
CA ASP A 44 0.17 21.71 3.72
C ASP A 44 -1.11 21.34 2.97
N LYS A 45 -2.19 22.10 3.19
CA LYS A 45 -3.44 21.89 2.46
C LYS A 45 -3.30 22.17 0.97
N ALA A 46 -2.49 23.17 0.58
CA ALA A 46 -2.22 23.45 -0.83
C ALA A 46 -1.57 22.24 -1.53
N VAL A 47 -0.60 21.59 -0.88
CA VAL A 47 -0.02 20.31 -1.36
C VAL A 47 -1.11 19.23 -1.46
N GLU A 48 -1.89 19.02 -0.39
CA GLU A 48 -2.96 18.01 -0.38
C GLU A 48 -4.00 18.22 -1.49
N ASP A 49 -4.41 19.47 -1.73
CA ASP A 49 -5.38 19.84 -2.77
C ASP A 49 -4.81 19.63 -4.17
N TYR A 50 -3.53 19.97 -4.38
CA TYR A 50 -2.82 19.73 -5.63
C TYR A 50 -2.71 18.24 -5.94
N VAL A 51 -2.21 17.43 -5.00
CA VAL A 51 -2.09 15.98 -5.18
C VAL A 51 -3.48 15.35 -5.39
N SER A 52 -4.50 15.83 -4.68
CA SER A 52 -5.90 15.42 -4.87
C SER A 52 -6.39 15.68 -6.29
N SER A 53 -6.05 16.82 -6.92
CA SER A 53 -6.41 17.09 -8.33
C SER A 53 -5.72 16.16 -9.32
N LEU A 54 -4.49 15.72 -9.06
CA LEU A 54 -3.79 14.78 -9.93
C LEU A 54 -4.51 13.42 -10.06
N SER A 55 -5.36 13.07 -9.08
CA SER A 55 -6.12 11.81 -9.09
C SER A 55 -7.19 11.73 -10.19
N THR A 56 -7.61 12.86 -10.76
CA THR A 56 -8.67 12.95 -11.77
C THR A 56 -8.18 13.32 -13.15
N LEU A 57 -6.95 13.82 -13.28
CA LEU A 57 -6.37 14.17 -14.57
C LEU A 57 -5.96 12.88 -15.32
N PRO A 58 -6.18 12.75 -16.63
CA PRO A 58 -5.59 11.66 -17.40
C PRO A 58 -4.06 11.83 -17.48
N MET A 59 -3.34 10.73 -17.66
CA MET A 59 -1.93 10.78 -18.09
C MET A 59 -1.89 10.62 -19.61
N ASP A 60 -1.03 11.39 -20.27
CA ASP A 60 -0.78 11.24 -21.70
C ASP A 60 -0.06 9.92 -21.96
N ARG A 61 -0.66 9.09 -22.82
CA ARG A 61 -0.14 7.77 -23.19
C ARG A 61 0.82 7.79 -24.36
N SER A 62 1.01 8.95 -25.01
CA SER A 62 2.00 9.13 -26.07
C SER A 62 3.43 9.24 -25.54
N ARG A 63 3.57 9.49 -24.23
CA ARG A 63 4.85 9.64 -23.51
C ARG A 63 4.97 8.65 -22.35
N PRO A 64 6.19 8.37 -21.87
CA PRO A 64 6.40 7.50 -20.72
C PRO A 64 5.52 7.90 -19.53
N LEU A 65 4.87 6.93 -18.90
CA LEU A 65 3.75 7.18 -17.98
C LEU A 65 4.21 7.57 -16.56
N TRP A 66 5.05 8.59 -16.46
CA TRP A 66 5.58 9.12 -15.21
C TRP A 66 5.70 10.64 -15.26
N GLU A 67 5.49 11.31 -14.14
CA GLU A 67 5.56 12.77 -14.00
C GLU A 67 6.18 13.08 -12.63
N PHE A 68 7.11 14.03 -12.60
CA PHE A 68 7.69 14.61 -11.38
C PHE A 68 7.18 16.04 -11.24
N HIS A 69 6.42 16.30 -10.18
CA HIS A 69 5.92 17.63 -9.87
C HIS A 69 6.73 18.23 -8.74
N PHE A 70 7.31 19.41 -8.94
CA PHE A 70 8.14 20.09 -7.95
C PHE A 70 7.40 21.30 -7.38
N LEU A 71 7.08 21.23 -6.09
CA LEU A 71 6.39 22.27 -5.33
C LEU A 71 7.43 23.07 -4.54
N ASP A 72 7.80 24.22 -5.09
CA ASP A 72 8.87 25.09 -4.55
C ASP A 72 8.33 26.09 -3.52
N PHE A 73 7.83 25.57 -2.41
CA PHE A 73 7.44 26.36 -1.25
C PHE A 73 7.53 25.52 0.02
N ALA A 74 7.80 26.19 1.15
CA ALA A 74 7.92 25.55 2.44
C ALA A 74 6.55 25.13 3.00
N THR A 75 6.50 23.92 3.52
CA THR A 75 5.38 23.34 4.28
C THR A 75 5.78 23.19 5.75
N SER A 76 4.89 22.65 6.58
CA SER A 76 5.23 22.40 8.00
C SER A 76 6.34 21.36 8.18
N GLU A 77 6.51 20.45 7.21
CA GLU A 77 7.44 19.31 7.31
C GLU A 77 8.67 19.43 6.39
N ALA A 78 8.63 20.28 5.36
CA ALA A 78 9.70 20.35 4.35
C ALA A 78 9.85 21.73 3.72
N THR A 79 11.08 22.07 3.28
CA THR A 79 11.35 23.31 2.53
C THR A 79 10.76 23.32 1.12
N SER A 80 10.63 22.13 0.52
CA SER A 80 10.09 21.91 -0.81
C SER A 80 9.50 20.51 -0.90
N THR A 81 8.44 20.32 -1.69
CA THR A 81 7.78 19.02 -1.82
C THR A 81 7.84 18.50 -3.26
N THR A 82 8.20 17.23 -3.44
CA THR A 82 8.18 16.56 -4.75
C THR A 82 7.09 15.51 -4.80
N VAL A 83 6.28 15.53 -5.85
CA VAL A 83 5.22 14.54 -6.08
C VAL A 83 5.59 13.71 -7.30
N LEU A 84 5.79 12.41 -7.10
CA LEU A 84 6.03 11.44 -8.17
C LEU A 84 4.71 10.76 -8.53
N ARG A 85 4.26 10.96 -9.77
CA ARG A 85 3.03 10.39 -10.31
C ARG A 85 3.39 9.36 -11.39
N LEU A 86 2.87 8.15 -11.25
CA LEU A 86 3.26 7.00 -12.06
C LEU A 86 2.04 6.17 -12.43
N HIS A 87 2.04 5.59 -13.64
CA HIS A 87 1.06 4.58 -13.99
C HIS A 87 1.46 3.21 -13.43
N HIS A 88 0.50 2.49 -12.84
CA HIS A 88 0.74 1.22 -12.12
C HIS A 88 1.26 0.08 -13.03
N SER A 89 1.22 0.25 -14.36
CA SER A 89 1.86 -0.71 -15.28
C SER A 89 3.38 -0.68 -15.20
N ILE A 90 3.99 0.41 -14.72
CA ILE A 90 5.45 0.56 -14.58
C ILE A 90 6.00 -0.37 -13.48
N GLY A 91 5.25 -0.53 -12.40
CA GLY A 91 5.64 -1.40 -11.30
C GLY A 91 4.70 -1.26 -10.11
N ASP A 92 4.89 -2.14 -9.13
CA ASP A 92 4.20 -2.06 -7.86
C ASP A 92 4.94 -1.12 -6.88
N GLY A 93 4.35 -0.90 -5.72
CA GLY A 93 4.91 0.02 -4.72
C GLY A 93 6.34 -0.33 -4.29
N MET A 94 6.71 -1.61 -4.28
CA MET A 94 8.05 -2.04 -3.88
C MET A 94 9.08 -1.81 -4.99
N SER A 95 8.74 -2.13 -6.24
CA SER A 95 9.61 -1.83 -7.39
C SER A 95 9.82 -0.32 -7.54
N ILE A 96 8.78 0.49 -7.36
CA ILE A 96 8.89 1.96 -7.42
C ILE A 96 9.75 2.51 -6.27
N MET A 97 9.53 2.06 -5.02
CA MET A 97 10.35 2.49 -3.88
C MET A 97 11.81 2.12 -4.07
N THR A 98 12.07 0.92 -4.58
CA THR A 98 13.42 0.44 -4.89
C THR A 98 14.09 1.30 -5.95
N LEU A 99 13.37 1.63 -7.03
CA LEU A 99 13.85 2.51 -8.08
C LEU A 99 14.21 3.89 -7.53
N LEU A 100 13.35 4.47 -6.69
CA LEU A 100 13.60 5.77 -6.06
C LEU A 100 14.87 5.73 -5.21
N MET A 101 15.04 4.69 -4.40
CA MET A 101 16.23 4.50 -3.56
C MET A 101 17.50 4.31 -4.39
N ALA A 102 17.47 3.50 -5.45
CA ALA A 102 18.59 3.30 -6.36
C ALA A 102 18.95 4.57 -7.15
N SER A 103 17.98 5.46 -7.36
CA SER A 103 18.16 6.76 -8.01
C SER A 103 18.57 7.87 -7.04
N SER A 104 18.66 7.56 -5.74
CA SER A 104 19.01 8.50 -4.68
C SER A 104 20.42 8.25 -4.15
N ARG A 105 20.97 9.24 -3.42
CA ARG A 105 22.26 9.13 -2.72
C ARG A 105 22.07 9.45 -1.24
N SER A 106 22.95 8.91 -0.40
CA SER A 106 22.95 9.25 1.01
C SER A 106 23.26 10.74 1.20
N THR A 107 22.52 11.39 2.09
CA THR A 107 22.75 12.80 2.47
C THR A 107 24.05 12.98 3.24
N ALA A 108 24.46 11.95 4.00
CA ALA A 108 25.73 11.94 4.74
C ALA A 108 26.94 11.63 3.85
N ASP A 109 26.74 10.89 2.75
CA ASP A 109 27.80 10.52 1.81
C ASP A 109 27.25 10.37 0.39
N ARG A 110 27.58 11.32 -0.50
CA ARG A 110 27.08 11.36 -1.87
C ARG A 110 27.58 10.22 -2.75
N ALA A 111 28.70 9.58 -2.42
CA ALA A 111 29.20 8.42 -3.18
C ALA A 111 28.40 7.16 -2.86
N ARG A 112 27.75 7.10 -1.69
CA ARG A 112 27.07 5.92 -1.17
C ARG A 112 25.59 5.90 -1.55
N LEU A 113 25.11 4.71 -1.90
CA LEU A 113 23.68 4.45 -2.06
C LEU A 113 22.99 4.41 -0.69
N PRO A 114 21.71 4.79 -0.59
CA PRO A 114 20.95 4.68 0.65
C PRO A 114 20.98 3.25 1.20
N ALA A 115 21.27 3.12 2.50
CA ALA A 115 21.23 1.81 3.16
C ALA A 115 19.78 1.38 3.40
N MET A 116 19.42 0.20 2.91
CA MET A 116 18.18 -0.46 3.33
C MET A 116 18.32 -0.92 4.79
N PRO A 117 17.26 -0.82 5.61
CA PRO A 117 17.29 -1.37 6.96
C PRO A 117 17.58 -2.88 6.90
N PRO A 118 18.29 -3.43 7.89
CA PRO A 118 18.56 -4.86 7.94
C PRO A 118 17.25 -5.64 7.93
N LEU A 119 17.30 -6.84 7.37
CA LEU A 119 16.15 -7.74 7.34
C LEU A 119 15.63 -7.97 8.76
N PRO A 120 14.34 -7.76 9.02
CA PRO A 120 13.78 -8.03 10.34
C PRO A 120 13.97 -9.52 10.64
N ARG A 121 14.59 -9.83 11.79
CA ARG A 121 14.71 -11.20 12.28
C ARG A 121 13.32 -11.64 12.74
N ARG A 122 12.60 -12.35 11.87
CA ARG A 122 11.28 -12.88 12.21
C ARG A 122 11.46 -14.10 13.12
N THR A 123 11.12 -13.97 14.40
CA THR A 123 11.32 -14.99 15.44
C THR A 123 10.04 -15.79 15.77
N GLY A 124 8.95 -15.60 15.03
CA GLY A 124 7.69 -16.30 15.29
C GLY A 124 7.68 -17.77 14.86
N ALA A 125 6.82 -18.58 15.48
CA ALA A 125 6.66 -20.02 15.21
C ALA A 125 6.36 -20.34 13.74
N ILE A 126 5.69 -19.43 13.02
CA ILE A 126 5.37 -19.56 11.57
C ILE A 126 6.66 -19.52 10.71
N TYR A 127 7.70 -18.84 11.19
CA TYR A 127 8.98 -18.68 10.50
C TYR A 127 10.04 -19.67 10.97
N GLN A 128 9.77 -20.42 12.05
CA GLN A 128 10.59 -21.58 12.37
C GLN A 128 10.37 -22.59 11.25
N GLN A 129 11.45 -22.92 10.56
CA GLN A 129 11.45 -23.96 9.55
C GLN A 129 11.08 -25.25 10.29
N ARG A 130 9.81 -25.67 10.18
CA ARG A 130 9.34 -26.90 10.79
C ARG A 130 10.12 -28.01 10.11
N THR A 131 11.15 -28.50 10.79
CA THR A 131 11.91 -29.64 10.33
C THR A 131 10.91 -30.77 10.13
N ARG A 132 10.86 -31.30 8.90
CA ARG A 132 10.04 -32.49 8.64
C ARG A 132 10.47 -33.54 9.67
N PRO A 133 9.54 -34.16 10.42
CA PRO A 133 9.92 -35.25 11.29
C PRO A 133 10.67 -36.29 10.45
N PRO A 134 11.79 -36.85 10.94
CA PRO A 134 12.46 -37.93 10.23
C PRO A 134 11.41 -39.03 10.00
N LEU A 135 11.31 -39.52 8.76
CA LEU A 135 10.35 -40.56 8.36
C LEU A 135 10.78 -41.94 8.88
N SER A 136 11.12 -42.01 10.17
CA SER A 136 11.70 -43.18 10.84
C SER A 136 10.64 -44.10 11.48
N SER A 137 9.44 -43.58 11.77
CA SER A 137 8.35 -44.34 12.38
C SER A 137 7.07 -44.31 11.54
N ILE A 138 6.24 -45.35 11.67
CA ILE A 138 4.89 -45.43 11.09
C ILE A 138 4.02 -44.26 11.58
N GLY A 139 4.20 -43.83 12.83
CA GLY A 139 3.49 -42.68 13.40
C GLY A 139 3.81 -41.37 12.66
N ASP A 140 5.08 -41.18 12.26
CA ASP A 140 5.52 -39.98 11.52
C ASP A 140 4.93 -39.94 10.11
N TYR A 141 4.82 -41.11 9.46
CA TYR A 141 4.15 -41.26 8.16
C TYR A 141 2.66 -40.93 8.23
N LEU A 142 1.95 -41.45 9.23
CA LEU A 142 0.53 -41.16 9.42
C LEU A 142 0.29 -39.68 9.75
N ALA A 143 1.12 -39.10 10.61
CA ALA A 143 1.06 -37.67 10.92
C ALA A 143 1.33 -36.80 9.67
N TRP A 144 2.26 -37.22 8.81
CA TRP A 144 2.54 -36.55 7.55
C TRP A 144 1.35 -36.61 6.58
N ILE A 145 0.75 -37.79 6.38
CA ILE A 145 -0.46 -37.95 5.54
C ILE A 145 -1.61 -37.12 6.11
N TRP A 146 -1.82 -37.17 7.43
CA TRP A 146 -2.85 -36.38 8.09
C TRP A 146 -2.64 -34.88 7.89
N SER A 147 -1.38 -34.40 7.98
CA SER A 147 -1.07 -32.99 7.73
C SER A 147 -1.43 -32.55 6.31
N TYR A 148 -1.25 -33.43 5.31
CA TYR A 148 -1.64 -33.15 3.93
C TYR A 148 -3.17 -33.12 3.77
N PHE A 149 -3.87 -34.05 4.42
CA PHE A 149 -5.33 -34.04 4.45
C PHE A 149 -5.89 -32.76 5.09
N VAL A 150 -5.35 -32.36 6.24
CA VAL A 150 -5.71 -31.12 6.93
C VAL A 150 -5.41 -29.90 6.04
N LEU A 151 -4.27 -29.86 5.37
CA LEU A 151 -3.94 -28.79 4.42
C LEU A 151 -4.95 -28.71 3.26
N VAL A 152 -5.29 -29.85 2.65
CA VAL A 152 -6.27 -29.90 1.56
C VAL A 152 -7.64 -29.44 2.05
N TRP A 153 -8.07 -29.90 3.22
CA TRP A 153 -9.34 -29.50 3.83
C TRP A 153 -9.41 -27.99 4.09
N HIS A 154 -8.40 -27.42 4.74
CA HIS A 154 -8.35 -25.96 4.95
C HIS A 154 -8.31 -25.19 3.64
N THR A 155 -7.57 -25.68 2.64
CA THR A 155 -7.54 -25.06 1.31
C THR A 155 -8.92 -25.07 0.65
N LEU A 156 -9.68 -26.16 0.75
CA LEU A 156 -11.04 -26.25 0.23
C LEU A 156 -12.00 -25.30 0.96
N VAL A 157 -11.90 -25.22 2.29
CA VAL A 157 -12.69 -24.28 3.11
C VAL A 157 -12.36 -22.84 2.74
N ASP A 158 -11.09 -22.50 2.60
CA ASP A 158 -10.63 -21.16 2.23
C ASP A 158 -11.10 -20.76 0.83
N ILE A 159 -11.02 -21.69 -0.14
CA ILE A 159 -11.55 -21.48 -1.49
C ILE A 159 -13.07 -21.28 -1.44
N ALA A 160 -13.80 -22.10 -0.68
CA ALA A 160 -15.25 -21.95 -0.53
C ALA A 160 -15.62 -20.61 0.12
N LEU A 161 -14.91 -20.20 1.17
CA LEU A 161 -15.11 -18.94 1.86
C LEU A 161 -14.77 -17.75 0.97
N LEU A 162 -13.70 -17.83 0.18
CA LEU A 162 -13.32 -16.80 -0.79
C LEU A 162 -14.39 -16.63 -1.87
N ASN A 163 -14.89 -17.74 -2.43
CA ASN A 163 -15.99 -17.71 -3.39
C ASN A 163 -17.26 -17.14 -2.77
N ALA A 164 -17.60 -17.54 -1.54
CA ALA A 164 -18.73 -17.00 -0.81
C ALA A 164 -18.59 -15.48 -0.57
N THR A 165 -17.38 -15.05 -0.25
CA THR A 165 -17.01 -13.64 -0.04
C THR A 165 -17.17 -12.81 -1.30
N LEU A 166 -16.75 -13.34 -2.45
CA LEU A 166 -16.82 -12.65 -3.75
C LEU A 166 -18.24 -12.60 -4.32
N LEU A 167 -19.02 -13.68 -4.17
CA LEU A 167 -20.30 -13.84 -4.86
C LEU A 167 -21.51 -13.42 -4.03
N PHE A 168 -21.49 -13.67 -2.71
CA PHE A 168 -22.71 -13.62 -1.89
C PHE A 168 -22.62 -12.62 -0.74
N LEU A 169 -21.49 -12.56 -0.04
CA LEU A 169 -21.32 -11.67 1.10
C LEU A 169 -21.12 -10.25 0.58
N ARG A 170 -22.06 -9.35 0.89
CA ARG A 170 -21.94 -7.91 0.65
C ARG A 170 -21.70 -7.19 1.96
N ASP A 171 -20.78 -6.23 1.93
CA ASP A 171 -20.58 -5.37 3.10
C ASP A 171 -21.83 -4.51 3.33
N PRO A 172 -22.15 -4.18 4.59
CA PRO A 172 -23.19 -3.21 4.90
C PRO A 172 -22.97 -1.92 4.11
N ARG A 173 -24.05 -1.32 3.61
CA ARG A 173 -23.97 -0.02 2.95
C ARG A 173 -23.56 1.02 4.00
N THR A 174 -22.35 1.53 3.86
CA THR A 174 -21.81 2.60 4.69
C THR A 174 -21.41 3.78 3.81
N MET A 175 -21.02 4.89 4.42
CA MET A 175 -20.41 6.02 3.70
C MET A 175 -19.10 5.65 2.98
N PHE A 176 -18.47 4.52 3.35
CA PHE A 176 -17.28 4.00 2.68
C PHE A 176 -17.63 3.14 1.47
N THR A 177 -18.88 2.71 1.34
CA THR A 177 -19.34 1.94 0.18
C THR A 177 -19.48 2.86 -1.02
N ARG A 178 -18.86 2.49 -2.14
CA ARG A 178 -19.05 3.18 -3.41
C ARG A 178 -20.50 3.02 -3.86
N VAL A 179 -21.27 4.10 -3.85
CA VAL A 179 -22.56 4.16 -4.55
C VAL A 179 -22.25 4.17 -6.06
N PRO A 180 -22.75 3.19 -6.84
CA PRO A 180 -22.60 3.25 -8.29
C PRO A 180 -23.46 4.40 -8.80
N ASP A 181 -22.85 5.57 -9.01
CA ASP A 181 -23.47 6.64 -9.78
C ASP A 181 -23.67 6.16 -11.22
N LYS A 182 -24.83 6.50 -11.80
CA LYS A 182 -25.11 6.27 -13.23
C LYS A 182 -24.15 7.07 -14.13
N VAL A 183 -23.49 8.10 -13.58
CA VAL A 183 -22.51 8.93 -14.27
C VAL A 183 -21.11 8.42 -13.93
N LYS A 184 -20.38 7.94 -14.95
CA LYS A 184 -18.98 7.45 -14.84
C LYS A 184 -17.97 8.59 -14.61
N SER A 185 -18.35 9.70 -13.98
CA SER A 185 -17.44 10.81 -13.75
C SER A 185 -16.39 10.41 -12.70
N PRO A 186 -15.09 10.65 -12.94
CA PRO A 186 -14.06 10.44 -11.94
C PRO A 186 -14.32 11.40 -10.78
N ARG A 187 -14.79 10.89 -9.64
CA ARG A 187 -14.92 11.70 -8.42
C ARG A 187 -13.53 12.08 -7.93
N ARG A 188 -13.33 13.37 -7.65
CA ARG A 188 -12.08 13.87 -7.05
C ARG A 188 -11.81 13.11 -5.75
N LYS A 189 -10.65 12.44 -5.67
CA LYS A 189 -10.22 11.82 -4.43
C LYS A 189 -9.61 12.90 -3.55
N ARG A 190 -9.99 12.92 -2.27
CA ARG A 190 -9.31 13.74 -1.26
C ARG A 190 -8.13 12.93 -0.72
N LEU A 191 -6.92 13.42 -0.95
CA LEU A 191 -5.69 12.89 -0.38
C LEU A 191 -5.27 13.80 0.76
N VAL A 192 -4.94 13.19 1.89
CA VAL A 192 -4.52 13.84 3.14
C VAL A 192 -3.31 13.05 3.63
N HIS A 193 -2.25 13.74 4.04
CA HIS A 193 -1.04 13.09 4.57
C HIS A 193 -0.84 13.47 6.03
N ARG A 194 -0.45 12.52 6.88
CA ARG A 194 -0.09 12.80 8.27
C ARG A 194 1.13 11.97 8.64
N SER A 195 2.07 12.60 9.32
CA SER A 195 3.26 11.95 9.84
C SER A 195 3.02 11.42 11.24
N LEU A 196 3.56 10.24 11.54
CA LEU A 196 3.53 9.62 12.85
C LEU A 196 4.96 9.31 13.28
N ASN A 197 5.28 9.56 14.54
CA ASN A 197 6.59 9.22 15.07
C ASN A 197 6.75 7.69 15.14
N LEU A 198 7.78 7.17 14.49
CA LEU A 198 8.04 5.73 14.47
C LEU A 198 8.37 5.19 15.85
N ASP A 199 8.98 5.99 16.73
CA ASP A 199 9.35 5.54 18.06
C ASP A 199 8.12 5.35 18.96
N ASP A 200 7.10 6.21 18.84
CA ASP A 200 5.82 6.03 19.52
C ASP A 200 5.12 4.74 19.05
N VAL A 201 5.20 4.45 17.75
CA VAL A 201 4.66 3.21 17.18
C VAL A 201 5.41 1.98 17.70
N LYS A 202 6.73 2.04 17.84
CA LYS A 202 7.53 0.95 18.44
C LYS A 202 7.25 0.76 19.93
N LEU A 203 6.99 1.85 20.65
CA LEU A 203 6.62 1.81 22.06
C LEU A 203 5.29 1.09 22.23
N MET A 204 4.26 1.48 21.46
CA MET A 204 2.97 0.80 21.45
C MET A 204 3.08 -0.68 21.08
N LYS A 205 3.85 -0.99 20.04
CA LYS A 205 4.14 -2.36 19.62
C LYS A 205 4.67 -3.20 20.79
N THR A 206 5.63 -2.66 21.54
CA THR A 206 6.26 -3.35 22.67
C THR A 206 5.29 -3.52 23.83
N ALA A 207 4.56 -2.46 24.18
CA ALA A 207 3.57 -2.48 25.26
C ALA A 207 2.41 -3.46 25.00
N MET A 208 1.98 -3.57 23.74
CA MET A 208 0.86 -4.41 23.32
C MET A 208 1.27 -5.81 22.84
N ASN A 209 2.57 -6.13 22.88
CA ASN A 209 3.15 -7.39 22.40
C ASN A 209 2.70 -7.79 20.97
N CYS A 210 2.71 -6.83 20.04
CA CYS A 210 2.25 -7.03 18.66
C CYS A 210 3.27 -6.58 17.61
N THR A 211 2.85 -6.44 16.36
CA THR A 211 3.68 -5.92 15.27
C THR A 211 3.37 -4.45 14.94
N ILE A 212 4.27 -3.79 14.22
CA ILE A 212 4.07 -2.40 13.75
C ILE A 212 2.80 -2.30 12.89
N ASN A 213 2.53 -3.32 12.06
CA ASN A 213 1.36 -3.32 11.19
C ASN A 213 0.06 -3.38 11.99
N ASP A 214 0.04 -4.14 13.09
CA ASP A 214 -1.13 -4.28 13.95
C ASP A 214 -1.47 -2.95 14.62
N VAL A 215 -0.45 -2.23 15.10
CA VAL A 215 -0.61 -0.86 15.62
C VAL A 215 -1.21 0.07 14.55
N LEU A 216 -0.69 0.04 13.31
CA LEU A 216 -1.20 0.89 12.22
C LEU A 216 -2.64 0.54 11.81
N VAL A 217 -2.99 -0.75 11.80
CA VAL A 217 -4.36 -1.22 11.56
C VAL A 217 -5.29 -0.73 12.67
N GLY A 218 -4.86 -0.82 13.93
CA GLY A 218 -5.61 -0.30 15.09
C GLY A 218 -5.86 1.20 15.00
N VAL A 219 -4.82 2.00 14.71
CA VAL A 219 -4.93 3.45 14.51
C VAL A 219 -5.89 3.78 13.36
N THR A 220 -5.81 3.04 12.25
CA THR A 220 -6.70 3.21 11.10
C THR A 220 -8.15 2.86 11.46
N SER A 221 -8.37 1.81 12.25
CA SER A 221 -9.70 1.42 12.75
C SER A 221 -10.29 2.48 13.66
N ALA A 222 -9.49 3.04 14.58
CA ALA A 222 -9.91 4.14 15.44
C ALA A 222 -10.29 5.38 14.62
N ALA A 223 -9.47 5.76 13.65
CA ALA A 223 -9.70 6.93 12.80
C ALA A 223 -10.98 6.78 11.95
N LEU A 224 -11.14 5.64 11.27
CA LEU A 224 -12.33 5.37 10.45
C LEU A 224 -13.60 5.25 11.30
N SER A 225 -13.51 4.64 12.49
CA SER A 225 -14.65 4.53 13.41
C SER A 225 -15.10 5.91 13.90
N LYS A 226 -14.18 6.71 14.44
CA LYS A 226 -14.50 8.08 14.89
C LYS A 226 -15.05 8.94 13.75
N TYR A 227 -14.48 8.81 12.55
CA TYR A 227 -14.95 9.54 11.38
C TYR A 227 -16.37 9.14 10.99
N TYR A 228 -16.67 7.83 10.97
CA TYR A 228 -17.98 7.29 10.64
C TYR A 228 -19.05 7.82 11.59
N PHE A 229 -18.92 7.59 12.89
CA PHE A 229 -19.95 7.98 13.87
C PHE A 229 -20.12 9.50 13.95
N ARG A 230 -19.05 10.28 13.78
CA ARG A 230 -19.14 11.75 13.72
C ARG A 230 -19.95 12.23 12.51
N LYS A 231 -19.90 11.51 11.38
CA LYS A 231 -20.57 11.91 10.14
C LYS A 231 -21.96 11.30 9.95
N SER A 232 -22.20 10.08 10.44
CA SER A 232 -23.49 9.41 10.32
C SER A 232 -24.51 9.89 11.35
N GLY A 233 -24.06 10.35 12.52
CA GLY A 233 -24.95 10.62 13.66
C GLY A 233 -25.59 9.36 14.25
N ASP A 234 -25.15 8.16 13.83
CA ASP A 234 -25.66 6.88 14.34
C ASP A 234 -25.31 6.69 15.82
N ALA A 235 -26.19 5.99 16.55
CA ALA A 235 -25.93 5.61 17.93
C ALA A 235 -24.67 4.75 18.06
N LYS A 236 -23.89 4.98 19.13
CA LYS A 236 -22.57 4.34 19.39
C LYS A 236 -22.60 2.81 19.50
N THR A 237 -23.77 2.18 19.49
CA THR A 237 -23.98 0.76 19.76
C THR A 237 -23.88 -0.15 18.54
N LYS A 238 -23.87 0.39 17.31
CA LYS A 238 -23.78 -0.42 16.09
C LYS A 238 -22.34 -0.87 15.81
N ARG A 239 -22.08 -2.17 15.87
CA ARG A 239 -20.82 -2.76 15.38
C ARG A 239 -20.95 -3.10 13.89
N ILE A 240 -20.17 -2.44 13.05
CA ILE A 240 -20.19 -2.65 11.61
C ILE A 240 -18.98 -3.48 11.20
N HIS A 241 -19.23 -4.50 10.38
CA HIS A 241 -18.22 -5.38 9.83
C HIS A 241 -17.97 -5.01 8.38
N LEU A 242 -16.75 -4.59 8.06
CA LEU A 242 -16.28 -4.34 6.71
C LEU A 242 -15.19 -5.34 6.36
N ARG A 243 -14.96 -5.54 5.07
CA ARG A 243 -13.79 -6.29 4.58
C ARG A 243 -12.80 -5.33 3.96
N SER A 244 -11.57 -5.40 4.42
CA SER A 244 -10.45 -4.62 3.90
C SER A 244 -9.56 -5.50 3.03
N ILE A 245 -8.98 -4.91 1.99
CA ILE A 245 -7.96 -5.52 1.14
C ILE A 245 -6.62 -4.96 1.55
N LEU A 246 -5.73 -5.83 2.05
CA LEU A 246 -4.36 -5.48 2.38
C LEU A 246 -3.40 -6.07 1.35
N PRO A 247 -2.81 -5.25 0.46
CA PRO A 247 -1.80 -5.73 -0.47
C PRO A 247 -0.50 -6.06 0.30
N VAL A 248 0.07 -7.22 0.00
CA VAL A 248 1.32 -7.70 0.61
C VAL A 248 2.34 -8.05 -0.46
N ASN A 249 3.59 -7.66 -0.22
CA ASN A 249 4.71 -8.00 -1.10
C ASN A 249 5.07 -9.48 -0.94
N ILE A 250 5.09 -10.22 -2.05
CA ILE A 250 5.45 -11.64 -2.08
C ILE A 250 6.90 -11.90 -2.49
N ARG A 251 7.68 -10.85 -2.77
CA ARG A 251 9.10 -11.00 -3.08
C ARG A 251 9.87 -11.68 -1.93
N PRO A 252 10.82 -12.58 -2.25
CA PRO A 252 11.68 -13.21 -1.25
C PRO A 252 12.37 -12.18 -0.34
N LEU A 253 12.52 -12.54 0.93
CA LEU A 253 13.22 -11.68 1.89
C LEU A 253 14.70 -11.48 1.49
N SER A 254 15.34 -12.52 0.94
CA SER A 254 16.74 -12.47 0.50
C SER A 254 17.01 -11.45 -0.62
N SER A 255 16.01 -11.12 -1.47
CA SER A 255 16.19 -10.11 -2.52
C SER A 255 16.10 -8.66 -2.01
N ARG A 256 15.74 -8.44 -0.73
CA ARG A 256 15.58 -7.09 -0.16
C ARG A 256 16.87 -6.28 -0.09
N GLN A 257 18.01 -6.90 0.16
CA GLN A 257 19.30 -6.20 0.11
C GLN A 257 19.76 -5.94 -1.33
N THR A 258 19.37 -6.81 -2.27
CA THR A 258 19.72 -6.69 -3.69
C THR A 258 18.98 -5.55 -4.38
N TYR A 259 17.87 -5.07 -3.84
CA TYR A 259 17.05 -4.00 -4.43
C TYR A 259 17.83 -2.71 -4.72
N VAL A 260 18.82 -2.35 -3.90
CA VAL A 260 19.62 -1.14 -4.12
C VAL A 260 20.58 -1.30 -5.31
N THR A 261 21.00 -2.53 -5.63
CA THR A 261 21.95 -2.83 -6.72
C THR A 261 21.27 -3.37 -7.98
N LYS A 262 20.05 -3.90 -7.86
CA LYS A 262 19.26 -4.46 -8.96
C LYS A 262 17.77 -4.17 -8.73
N VAL A 263 17.19 -3.33 -9.59
CA VAL A 263 15.76 -3.06 -9.59
C VAL A 263 15.02 -4.25 -10.20
N GLU A 264 14.32 -5.03 -9.39
CA GLU A 264 13.39 -6.05 -9.88
C GLU A 264 12.13 -5.37 -10.41
N THR A 265 11.83 -5.59 -11.69
CA THR A 265 10.66 -5.02 -12.38
C THR A 265 9.44 -5.94 -12.28
N GLY A 266 8.25 -5.36 -12.43
CA GLY A 266 6.98 -6.08 -12.47
C GLY A 266 6.18 -6.00 -11.17
N ASN A 267 4.94 -6.52 -11.22
CA ASN A 267 4.02 -6.50 -10.09
C ASN A 267 4.07 -7.85 -9.36
N GLN A 268 4.51 -7.84 -8.11
CA GLN A 268 4.53 -9.02 -7.23
C GLN A 268 3.84 -8.67 -5.91
N VAL A 269 2.52 -8.59 -5.99
CA VAL A 269 1.64 -8.25 -4.88
C VAL A 269 0.61 -9.36 -4.74
N SER A 270 0.38 -9.82 -3.51
CA SER A 270 -0.77 -10.65 -3.15
C SER A 270 -1.77 -9.81 -2.36
N ILE A 271 -3.02 -10.25 -2.29
CA ILE A 271 -4.09 -9.58 -1.58
C ILE A 271 -4.52 -10.46 -0.40
N LEU A 272 -4.49 -9.89 0.79
CA LEU A 272 -5.15 -10.45 1.96
C LEU A 272 -6.49 -9.76 2.16
N ILE A 273 -7.54 -10.54 2.39
CA ILE A 273 -8.86 -10.02 2.80
C ILE A 273 -8.91 -10.12 4.31
N CYS A 274 -8.92 -8.98 4.99
CA CYS A 274 -8.96 -8.90 6.44
C CYS A 274 -10.32 -8.36 6.90
N PRO A 275 -10.97 -8.97 7.90
CA PRO A 275 -12.13 -8.36 8.53
C PRO A 275 -11.69 -7.06 9.22
N PHE A 276 -12.51 -6.02 9.09
CA PHE A 276 -12.25 -4.70 9.62
C PHE A 276 -13.50 -4.21 10.35
N HIS A 277 -13.35 -3.91 11.64
CA HIS A 277 -14.50 -3.52 12.47
C HIS A 277 -14.55 -2.01 12.63
N ILE A 278 -15.75 -1.45 12.44
CA ILE A 278 -16.08 -0.09 12.85
C ILE A 278 -16.94 -0.17 14.11
N ALA A 279 -16.40 0.34 15.20
CA ALA A 279 -17.05 0.42 16.51
C ALA A 279 -16.42 1.55 17.32
N LEU A 280 -17.18 2.13 18.24
CA LEU A 280 -16.63 3.04 19.24
C LEU A 280 -16.19 2.24 20.47
N HIS A 281 -14.97 2.51 20.91
CA HIS A 281 -14.40 2.00 22.15
C HIS A 281 -14.11 3.17 23.08
N ASP A 282 -14.39 3.00 24.36
CA ASP A 282 -14.07 4.00 25.37
C ASP A 282 -12.55 4.06 25.60
N ASP A 283 -11.88 2.89 25.57
CA ASP A 283 -10.42 2.79 25.55
C ASP A 283 -9.89 2.76 24.10
N LEU A 284 -8.93 3.63 23.81
CA LEU A 284 -8.28 3.71 22.50
C LEU A 284 -7.34 2.51 22.24
N LEU A 285 -6.81 1.89 23.30
CA LEU A 285 -5.94 0.73 23.16
C LEU A 285 -6.71 -0.52 22.69
N GLU A 286 -8.03 -0.55 22.89
CA GLU A 286 -8.87 -1.67 22.44
C GLU A 286 -8.82 -1.83 20.90
N TYR A 287 -8.65 -0.74 20.15
CA TYR A 287 -8.48 -0.80 18.70
C TYR A 287 -7.20 -1.51 18.29
N VAL A 288 -6.10 -1.27 19.01
CA VAL A 288 -4.83 -1.93 18.76
C VAL A 288 -4.92 -3.39 19.22
N HIS A 289 -5.50 -3.65 20.38
CA HIS A 289 -5.66 -5.00 20.92
C HIS A 289 -6.41 -5.94 19.96
N LYS A 290 -7.43 -5.44 19.26
CA LYS A 290 -8.19 -6.22 18.26
C LYS A 290 -7.45 -6.44 16.95
N ALA A 291 -6.40 -5.66 16.68
CA ALA A 291 -5.59 -5.79 15.50
C ALA A 291 -4.38 -6.73 15.70
N CYS A 292 -3.99 -6.96 16.96
CA CYS A 292 -2.98 -7.95 17.37
C CYS A 292 -3.46 -9.39 17.11
#